data_AF-A0A813C253-F1
#
_entry.id   AF-A0A813C253-F1
#
_cell.length_a   1.000
_cell.length_b   1.000
_cell.length_c   1.000
_cell.angle_alpha   90.00
_cell.angle_beta   90.00
_cell.angle_gamma   90.00
#
_symmetry.space_group_name_H-M   'P 1'
#
loop_
_entity.id
_entity.type
_entity.pdbx_description
1 polymer ?
#
loop_
_entity_poly.entity_id
_entity_poly.type
_entity_poly.pdbx_seq_one_letter_code
_entity_poly.pdbx_strand_id
1 'polypeptide(L)'
;MPILPTSAEMIGHCAFEVSENMQTYEKCADYIQTHFMLLREDYIEPLRAGIKLFMQGRHSPKDLHVYTGVKVVGVLSTWEGLVYRIELRREEIRKVSWDKSKQLMYGSLLCFSDDDFKSLIWATVWRRDPALISSKAQLDIRLPFDPWDDRLSPGKVFCCIENVTIYFEAYRHVLIALQNMRATDVPFQHTLLSQQPDPLPPTYLKEETDMFHFHNVFSSCEKADCEVSAPKSFRILAEWPPALRQALDLDPSQLDAVQHALTNQMALIQGPPGTGKTFVGLKIVQAILDNTKVLRHSPILVVCYTNHALDQFLEGIFKFCENIVRIGSRSKSEQMMRRNLKELVMSVPSSREFHQARKCLTERRDYLRDELSKAIVQVDSHTVSAAQAKSLMSEQQFEEFYQGFLDYLGDAKDDFPEDAWVVDDEIWARVMKEWLGTSDPSRFAPVPKHQGGGLPSFKTFGLTEDSDDDDYAPYGSKDDGDEEEAANEIYERKLDVDNEQTEQVDEKRKSRMDFFQELNNAWLPYVDEYYETLTPEMRSLDWREENLWRLLPQQRRECYRQWLVEAHEEARGILPELAHLLERNAESRAALDRDRKLAVLREMQVVGMTTTAVSKYQQLLK
;
A
#
# COMPACT_ATOMS: atom_id res chain seq x y z
N MET A 1 6.53 -2.94 -17.92
CA MET A 1 5.99 -1.58 -17.73
C MET A 1 5.74 -1.36 -16.25
N PRO A 2 6.10 -0.21 -15.66
CA PRO A 2 5.81 0.09 -14.25
C PRO A 2 4.31 0.24 -14.02
N ILE A 3 3.84 -0.05 -12.80
CA ILE A 3 2.44 0.16 -12.42
C ILE A 3 2.19 1.65 -12.33
N LEU A 4 2.94 2.36 -11.47
CA LEU A 4 2.81 3.80 -11.35
C LEU A 4 3.20 4.54 -12.63
N PRO A 5 2.54 5.66 -12.94
CA PRO A 5 2.94 6.52 -14.05
C PRO A 5 4.25 7.26 -13.79
N THR A 6 5.03 7.45 -14.84
CA THR A 6 6.21 8.31 -14.89
C THR A 6 5.82 9.77 -15.09
N SER A 7 6.70 10.72 -14.77
CA SER A 7 6.46 12.15 -15.07
C SER A 7 6.14 12.42 -16.53
N ALA A 8 6.79 11.69 -17.45
CA ALA A 8 6.56 11.82 -18.89
C ALA A 8 5.14 11.41 -19.30
N GLU A 9 4.58 10.38 -18.67
CA GLU A 9 3.20 9.94 -18.89
C GLU A 9 2.18 10.90 -18.28
N MET A 10 2.53 11.62 -17.21
CA MET A 10 1.62 12.56 -16.54
C MET A 10 1.57 13.95 -17.19
N ILE A 11 2.70 14.44 -17.72
CA ILE A 11 2.82 15.82 -18.21
C ILE A 11 3.06 15.90 -19.72
N GLY A 12 3.64 14.86 -20.32
CA GLY A 12 3.97 14.85 -21.73
C GLY A 12 2.77 14.61 -22.65
N HIS A 13 3.01 14.77 -23.96
CA HIS A 13 2.09 14.33 -25.03
C HIS A 13 2.08 12.80 -25.23
N CYS A 14 2.85 12.06 -24.42
CA CYS A 14 3.02 10.62 -24.51
C CYS A 14 1.94 9.90 -23.69
N ALA A 15 0.66 10.20 -23.95
CA ALA A 15 -0.39 9.30 -23.55
C ALA A 15 -0.21 8.04 -24.40
N PHE A 16 -0.09 6.87 -23.77
CA PHE A 16 -0.07 5.62 -24.53
C PHE A 16 -1.39 5.51 -25.31
N GLU A 17 -1.31 5.15 -26.59
CA GLU A 17 -2.50 4.72 -27.32
C GLU A 17 -2.98 3.41 -26.69
N VAL A 18 -4.04 3.50 -25.91
CA VAL A 18 -4.71 2.33 -25.35
C VAL A 18 -5.50 1.69 -26.47
N SER A 19 -5.12 0.46 -26.84
CA SER A 19 -5.90 -0.31 -27.79
C SER A 19 -7.29 -0.60 -27.21
N GLU A 20 -8.32 -0.47 -28.03
CA GLU A 20 -9.66 -0.87 -27.64
C GLU A 20 -9.68 -2.33 -27.18
N ASN A 21 -10.52 -2.65 -26.21
CA ASN A 21 -10.73 -4.03 -25.80
C ASN A 21 -11.24 -4.83 -27.01
N MET A 22 -10.37 -5.69 -27.56
CA MET A 22 -10.72 -6.50 -28.70
C MET A 22 -11.75 -7.55 -28.29
N GLN A 23 -12.78 -7.75 -29.12
CA GLN A 23 -13.78 -8.80 -28.85
C GLN A 23 -13.19 -10.23 -28.95
N THR A 24 -12.02 -10.38 -29.59
CA THR A 24 -11.28 -11.64 -29.73
C THR A 24 -9.78 -11.38 -29.68
N TYR A 25 -9.02 -12.33 -29.13
CA TYR A 25 -7.56 -12.25 -29.01
C TYR A 25 -6.91 -13.49 -29.60
N GLU A 26 -5.96 -13.33 -30.51
CA GLU A 26 -5.21 -14.48 -31.07
C GLU A 26 -4.21 -15.05 -30.06
N LYS A 27 -3.63 -14.19 -29.21
CA LYS A 27 -2.62 -14.58 -28.22
C LYS A 27 -3.01 -14.12 -26.83
N CYS A 28 -2.78 -14.99 -25.85
CA CYS A 28 -2.92 -14.66 -24.42
C CYS A 28 -2.10 -13.43 -24.02
N ALA A 29 -0.93 -13.23 -24.62
CA ALA A 29 -0.07 -12.08 -24.33
C ALA A 29 -0.77 -10.75 -24.68
N ASP A 30 -1.48 -10.70 -25.80
CA ASP A 30 -2.20 -9.51 -26.25
C ASP A 30 -3.40 -9.24 -25.33
N TYR A 31 -4.09 -10.29 -24.86
CA TYR A 31 -5.14 -10.18 -23.84
C TYR A 31 -4.62 -9.58 -22.53
N ILE A 32 -3.52 -10.12 -21.99
CA ILE A 32 -2.89 -9.64 -20.75
C ILE A 32 -2.45 -8.18 -20.92
N GLN A 33 -1.78 -7.87 -22.02
CA GLN A 33 -1.29 -6.51 -22.30
C GLN A 33 -2.44 -5.52 -22.42
N THR A 34 -3.49 -5.84 -23.17
CA THR A 34 -4.65 -4.96 -23.37
C THR A 34 -5.35 -4.67 -22.05
N HIS A 35 -5.62 -5.71 -21.24
CA HIS A 35 -6.25 -5.53 -19.93
C HIS A 35 -5.35 -4.80 -18.92
N PHE A 36 -4.04 -5.03 -18.96
CA PHE A 36 -3.09 -4.28 -18.14
C PHE A 36 -3.10 -2.79 -18.51
N MET A 37 -3.09 -2.47 -19.81
CA MET A 37 -3.09 -1.09 -20.29
C MET A 37 -4.41 -0.37 -19.98
N LEU A 38 -5.55 -1.02 -20.21
CA LEU A 38 -6.88 -0.46 -19.90
C LEU A 38 -7.01 -0.15 -18.41
N LEU A 39 -6.79 -1.16 -17.55
CA LEU A 39 -6.89 -0.96 -16.09
C LEU A 39 -5.91 0.06 -15.55
N ARG A 40 -4.73 0.17 -16.17
CA ARG A 40 -3.72 1.16 -15.78
C ARG A 40 -4.15 2.57 -16.20
N GLU A 41 -4.69 2.73 -17.41
CA GLU A 41 -5.16 4.03 -17.89
C GLU A 41 -6.42 4.50 -17.13
N ASP A 42 -7.32 3.60 -16.74
CA ASP A 42 -8.53 3.91 -15.96
C ASP A 42 -8.23 4.75 -14.71
N TYR A 43 -7.10 4.49 -14.04
CA TYR A 43 -6.73 5.23 -12.84
C TYR A 43 -5.71 6.37 -13.10
N ILE A 44 -5.03 6.37 -14.23
CA ILE A 44 -4.05 7.41 -14.58
C ILE A 44 -4.73 8.60 -15.26
N GLU A 45 -5.68 8.37 -16.15
CA GLU A 45 -6.34 9.43 -16.93
C GLU A 45 -6.94 10.51 -16.03
N PRO A 46 -7.71 10.19 -14.96
CA PRO A 46 -8.33 11.23 -14.13
C PRO A 46 -7.28 12.02 -13.33
N LEU A 47 -6.19 11.38 -12.92
CA LEU A 47 -5.06 12.05 -12.28
C LEU A 47 -4.34 13.00 -13.27
N ARG A 48 -4.11 12.55 -14.50
CA ARG A 48 -3.46 13.32 -15.56
C ARG A 48 -4.29 14.55 -15.92
N ALA A 49 -5.59 14.36 -16.13
CA ALA A 49 -6.54 15.43 -16.39
C ALA A 49 -6.59 16.43 -15.22
N GLY A 50 -6.67 15.92 -13.98
CA GLY A 50 -6.66 16.74 -12.77
C GLY A 50 -5.42 17.62 -12.64
N ILE A 51 -4.21 17.04 -12.78
CA ILE A 51 -2.95 17.80 -12.70
C ILE A 51 -2.89 18.87 -13.79
N LYS A 52 -3.30 18.54 -15.02
CA LYS A 52 -3.32 19.49 -16.14
C LYS A 52 -4.26 20.67 -15.86
N LEU A 53 -5.45 20.42 -15.32
CA LEU A 53 -6.40 21.47 -14.93
C LEU A 53 -5.87 22.31 -13.77
N PHE A 54 -5.20 21.68 -12.79
CA PHE A 54 -4.58 22.36 -11.66
C PHE A 54 -3.47 23.32 -12.13
N MET A 55 -2.59 22.86 -13.02
CA MET A 55 -1.53 23.69 -13.63
C MET A 55 -2.08 24.86 -14.46
N GLN A 56 -3.32 24.77 -14.94
CA GLN A 56 -4.02 25.85 -15.63
C GLN A 56 -4.83 26.76 -14.70
N GLY A 57 -4.86 26.49 -13.39
CA GLY A 57 -5.68 27.22 -12.42
C GLY A 57 -7.18 26.97 -12.57
N ARG A 58 -7.57 25.83 -13.16
CA ARG A 58 -8.96 25.47 -13.52
C ARG A 58 -9.47 24.18 -12.86
N HIS A 59 -8.71 23.58 -11.94
CA HIS A 59 -9.15 22.38 -11.24
C HIS A 59 -10.40 22.63 -10.38
N SER A 60 -11.22 21.60 -10.25
CA SER A 60 -12.30 21.52 -9.28
C SER A 60 -11.84 20.67 -8.09
N PRO A 61 -12.13 21.07 -6.83
CA PRO A 61 -11.93 20.24 -5.66
C PRO A 61 -12.68 18.89 -5.73
N LYS A 62 -13.73 18.79 -6.56
CA LYS A 62 -14.47 17.52 -6.75
C LYS A 62 -13.64 16.47 -7.49
N ASP A 63 -12.80 16.90 -8.43
CA ASP A 63 -12.03 16.00 -9.29
C ASP A 63 -10.66 15.70 -8.69
N LEU A 64 -10.06 16.70 -8.04
CA LEU A 64 -8.69 16.64 -7.55
C LEU A 64 -8.53 17.46 -6.27
N HIS A 65 -8.07 16.82 -5.20
CA HIS A 65 -7.73 17.49 -3.96
C HIS A 65 -6.25 17.85 -3.95
N VAL A 66 -5.95 19.09 -3.56
CA VAL A 66 -4.59 19.62 -3.55
C VAL A 66 -4.24 20.07 -2.15
N TYR A 67 -3.12 19.56 -1.65
CA TYR A 67 -2.54 19.93 -0.37
C TYR A 67 -1.23 20.65 -0.61
N THR A 68 -1.16 21.91 -0.20
CA THR A 68 0.03 22.74 -0.41
C THR A 68 0.83 22.86 0.87
N GLY A 69 2.14 23.06 0.75
CA GLY A 69 2.97 23.28 1.94
C GLY A 69 3.24 22.03 2.76
N VAL A 70 3.12 20.85 2.15
CA VAL A 70 3.29 19.56 2.82
C VAL A 70 4.76 19.33 3.15
N LYS A 71 5.05 18.89 4.37
CA LYS A 71 6.43 18.67 4.84
C LYS A 71 6.61 17.26 5.38
N VAL A 72 7.76 16.66 5.14
CA VAL A 72 8.16 15.41 5.81
C VAL A 72 8.69 15.77 7.20
N VAL A 73 8.14 15.15 8.24
CA VAL A 73 8.45 15.47 9.65
C VAL A 73 9.02 14.29 10.43
N GLY A 74 8.98 13.09 9.85
CA GLY A 74 9.59 11.93 10.48
C GLY A 74 9.38 10.64 9.72
N VAL A 75 9.96 9.58 10.25
CA VAL A 75 9.78 8.22 9.74
C VAL A 75 9.42 7.26 10.88
N LEU A 76 8.71 6.20 10.52
CA LEU A 76 8.22 5.18 11.41
C LEU A 76 8.68 3.80 10.94
N SER A 77 9.23 3.03 11.87
CA SER A 77 9.43 1.59 11.68
C SER A 77 8.22 0.85 12.24
N THR A 78 7.38 0.32 11.35
CA THR A 78 6.18 -0.44 11.72
C THR A 78 6.42 -1.94 11.58
N TRP A 79 5.42 -2.77 11.93
CA TRP A 79 5.44 -4.20 11.65
C TRP A 79 5.29 -4.54 10.17
N GLU A 80 4.79 -3.59 9.39
CA GLU A 80 4.48 -3.78 7.99
C GLU A 80 5.54 -3.16 7.09
N GLY A 81 6.53 -2.44 7.63
CA GLY A 81 7.63 -1.83 6.88
C GLY A 81 7.93 -0.39 7.32
N LEU A 82 8.67 0.34 6.49
CA LEU A 82 8.97 1.75 6.70
C LEU A 82 7.78 2.63 6.27
N VAL A 83 7.51 3.67 7.06
CA VAL A 83 6.41 4.61 6.85
C VAL A 83 6.94 6.02 7.07
N TYR A 84 6.52 6.97 6.25
CA TYR A 84 6.84 8.38 6.42
C TYR A 84 5.71 9.11 7.12
N ARG A 85 6.03 10.09 7.96
CA ARG A 85 5.07 11.02 8.51
C ARG A 85 5.22 12.37 7.83
N ILE A 86 4.10 12.88 7.35
CA ILE A 86 4.01 14.22 6.77
C ILE A 86 3.14 15.12 7.64
N GLU A 87 3.39 16.42 7.56
CA GLU A 87 2.55 17.47 8.11
C GLU A 87 1.87 18.24 6.97
N LEU A 88 0.55 18.38 7.09
CA LEU A 88 -0.31 19.16 6.20
C LEU A 88 -0.52 20.56 6.78
N ARG A 89 -0.93 21.52 5.93
CA ARG A 89 -1.29 22.86 6.42
C ARG A 89 -2.54 22.81 7.29
N ARG A 90 -2.48 23.46 8.46
CA ARG A 90 -3.59 23.50 9.42
C ARG A 90 -4.85 24.12 8.85
N GLU A 91 -4.71 25.09 7.95
CA GLU A 91 -5.83 25.77 7.30
C GLU A 91 -6.63 24.82 6.39
N GLU A 92 -5.94 23.91 5.69
CA GLU A 92 -6.54 22.95 4.75
C GLU A 92 -7.30 21.84 5.50
N ILE A 93 -6.84 21.45 6.69
CA ILE A 93 -7.43 20.33 7.44
C ILE A 93 -8.52 20.71 8.44
N ARG A 94 -8.53 21.95 8.96
CA ARG A 94 -9.43 22.37 10.05
C ARG A 94 -10.90 22.38 9.67
N LYS A 95 -11.18 22.58 8.38
CA LYS A 95 -12.54 22.66 7.83
C LYS A 95 -13.11 21.29 7.45
N VAL A 96 -12.29 20.23 7.49
CA VAL A 96 -12.68 18.89 7.03
C VAL A 96 -13.27 18.09 8.19
N SER A 97 -14.49 17.57 8.01
CA SER A 97 -15.07 16.59 8.92
C SER A 97 -14.51 15.20 8.61
N TRP A 98 -13.39 14.86 9.25
CA TRP A 98 -12.61 13.64 8.96
C TRP A 98 -13.39 12.34 9.14
N ASP A 99 -14.36 12.29 10.06
CA ASP A 99 -15.21 11.11 10.27
C ASP A 99 -16.09 10.77 9.06
N LYS A 100 -16.45 11.78 8.25
CA LYS A 100 -17.30 11.64 7.07
C LYS A 100 -16.53 11.82 5.75
N SER A 101 -15.31 12.34 5.83
CA SER A 101 -14.52 12.69 4.65
C SER A 101 -13.98 11.46 3.93
N LYS A 102 -14.12 11.47 2.60
CA LYS A 102 -13.51 10.49 1.68
C LYS A 102 -12.04 10.82 1.34
N GLN A 103 -11.52 11.94 1.83
CA GLN A 103 -10.14 12.39 1.57
C GLN A 103 -9.14 11.62 2.42
N LEU A 104 -7.97 11.36 1.85
CA LEU A 104 -6.83 10.74 2.49
C LEU A 104 -7.17 9.40 3.17
N MET A 105 -8.10 8.63 2.61
CA MET A 105 -8.45 7.30 3.12
C MET A 105 -7.27 6.34 2.92
N TYR A 106 -7.18 5.27 3.71
CA TYR A 106 -6.12 4.27 3.58
C TYR A 106 -6.04 3.74 2.14
N GLY A 107 -4.81 3.64 1.61
CA GLY A 107 -4.57 3.16 0.25
C GLY A 107 -4.90 4.16 -0.87
N SER A 108 -5.33 5.39 -0.53
CA SER A 108 -5.48 6.46 -1.53
C SER A 108 -4.11 6.84 -2.09
N LEU A 109 -4.03 7.00 -3.41
CA LEU A 109 -2.79 7.35 -4.11
C LEU A 109 -2.55 8.85 -4.02
N LEU A 110 -1.33 9.20 -3.61
CA LEU A 110 -0.85 10.56 -3.45
C LEU A 110 0.31 10.81 -4.41
N CYS A 111 0.30 12.00 -5.01
CA CYS A 111 1.34 12.47 -5.90
C CYS A 111 2.03 13.70 -5.30
N PHE A 112 3.31 13.60 -4.97
CA PHE A 112 4.11 14.69 -4.41
C PHE A 112 5.05 15.26 -5.47
N SER A 113 5.20 16.59 -5.44
CA SER A 113 6.20 17.32 -6.22
C SER A 113 6.64 18.60 -5.50
N ASP A 114 7.91 18.95 -5.63
CA ASP A 114 8.52 20.21 -5.20
C ASP A 114 8.92 21.12 -6.38
N ASP A 115 8.55 20.77 -7.62
CA ASP A 115 9.05 21.39 -8.85
C ASP A 115 8.00 21.56 -9.97
N ASP A 116 6.76 21.88 -9.60
CA ASP A 116 5.61 22.02 -10.51
C ASP A 116 5.31 20.74 -11.30
N PHE A 117 5.31 19.61 -10.61
CA PHE A 117 5.04 18.25 -11.11
C PHE A 117 6.04 17.71 -12.13
N LYS A 118 7.14 18.41 -12.43
CA LYS A 118 8.17 17.90 -13.35
C LYS A 118 8.77 16.59 -12.85
N SER A 119 9.00 16.48 -11.54
CA SER A 119 9.34 15.25 -10.87
C SER A 119 8.20 14.83 -9.93
N LEU A 120 7.93 13.52 -9.91
CA LEU A 120 6.84 12.93 -9.16
C LEU A 120 7.39 11.93 -8.14
N ILE A 121 6.82 11.94 -6.95
CA ILE A 121 6.99 10.94 -5.91
C ILE A 121 5.60 10.38 -5.60
N TRP A 122 5.45 9.07 -5.70
CA TRP A 122 4.17 8.40 -5.47
C TRP A 122 4.17 7.76 -4.09
N ALA A 123 3.13 8.05 -3.32
CA ALA A 123 2.90 7.39 -2.03
C ALA A 123 1.45 6.97 -1.91
N THR A 124 1.15 6.07 -1.00
CA THR A 124 -0.22 5.78 -0.57
C THR A 124 -0.41 6.19 0.87
N VAL A 125 -1.63 6.56 1.23
CA VAL A 125 -1.96 6.80 2.63
C VAL A 125 -1.85 5.49 3.40
N TRP A 126 -0.99 5.48 4.42
CA TRP A 126 -0.78 4.32 5.27
C TRP A 126 -1.67 4.30 6.50
N ARG A 127 -1.88 5.47 7.12
CA ARG A 127 -2.72 5.57 8.31
C ARG A 127 -3.21 6.99 8.47
N ARG A 128 -4.54 7.12 8.54
CA ARG A 128 -5.27 8.35 8.83
C ARG A 128 -5.76 8.32 10.28
N ASP A 129 -4.90 8.67 11.23
CA ASP A 129 -5.27 8.75 12.65
C ASP A 129 -6.03 10.07 12.92
N PRO A 130 -7.33 10.02 13.28
CA PRO A 130 -8.14 11.23 13.49
C PRO A 130 -7.59 12.13 14.60
N ALA A 131 -7.01 11.56 15.66
CA ALA A 131 -6.46 12.32 16.77
C ALA A 131 -5.16 13.04 16.34
N LEU A 132 -4.32 12.36 15.57
CA LEU A 132 -3.07 12.92 15.06
C LEU A 132 -3.31 14.03 14.03
N ILE A 133 -4.25 13.83 13.11
CA ILE A 133 -4.63 14.84 12.11
C ILE A 133 -5.21 16.07 12.80
N SER A 134 -6.16 15.88 13.73
CA SER A 134 -6.82 17.01 14.41
C SER A 134 -5.86 17.82 15.30
N SER A 135 -4.89 17.16 15.95
CA SER A 135 -3.98 17.81 16.91
C SER A 135 -2.71 18.38 16.27
N LYS A 136 -2.09 17.64 15.33
CA LYS A 136 -0.78 17.96 14.75
C LYS A 136 -0.80 18.17 13.24
N ALA A 137 -1.94 18.00 12.57
CA ALA A 137 -2.01 18.02 11.10
C ALA A 137 -1.17 16.95 10.41
N GLN A 138 -0.94 15.82 11.07
CA GLN A 138 -0.01 14.80 10.59
C GLN A 138 -0.71 13.57 10.01
N LEU A 139 -0.15 13.04 8.94
CA LEU A 139 -0.61 11.85 8.23
C LEU A 139 0.55 10.88 8.02
N ASP A 140 0.30 9.58 8.11
CA ASP A 140 1.28 8.55 7.78
C ASP A 140 1.09 8.08 6.33
N ILE A 141 2.15 8.08 5.55
CA ILE A 141 2.19 7.66 4.15
C ILE A 141 3.25 6.57 3.94
N ARG A 142 3.13 5.83 2.85
CA ARG A 142 4.10 4.81 2.48
C ARG A 142 4.36 4.83 0.98
N LEU A 143 5.58 4.51 0.60
CA LEU A 143 5.95 4.30 -0.79
C LEU A 143 5.60 2.85 -1.21
N PRO A 144 4.80 2.65 -2.28
CA PRO A 144 4.17 1.35 -2.55
C PRO A 144 5.08 0.27 -3.18
N PHE A 145 6.29 0.63 -3.63
CA PHE A 145 7.23 -0.28 -4.32
C PHE A 145 8.68 -0.16 -3.82
N ASP A 146 9.20 1.06 -3.69
CA ASP A 146 10.52 1.31 -3.11
C ASP A 146 10.33 1.93 -1.73
N PRO A 147 10.77 1.30 -0.62
CA PRO A 147 10.56 1.83 0.72
C PRO A 147 11.31 3.15 0.98
N TRP A 148 12.27 3.54 0.15
CA TRP A 148 13.06 4.75 0.35
C TRP A 148 13.06 5.67 -0.88
N ASP A 149 12.75 6.95 -0.67
CA ASP A 149 12.99 7.99 -1.67
C ASP A 149 13.70 9.15 -1.01
N ASP A 150 14.96 9.34 -1.41
CA ASP A 150 15.83 10.36 -0.85
C ASP A 150 15.33 11.79 -1.07
N ARG A 151 14.44 11.99 -2.06
CA ARG A 151 13.80 13.28 -2.31
C ARG A 151 12.80 13.64 -1.22
N LEU A 152 12.25 12.69 -0.47
CA LEU A 152 11.37 12.91 0.70
C LEU A 152 12.18 13.31 1.95
N SER A 153 13.04 14.31 1.80
CA SER A 153 13.89 14.82 2.87
C SER A 153 13.19 15.93 3.69
N PRO A 154 13.51 16.08 4.98
CA PRO A 154 13.06 17.21 5.78
C PRO A 154 13.60 18.53 5.23
N GLY A 155 12.92 19.63 5.59
CA GLY A 155 13.20 20.97 5.07
C GLY A 155 12.52 21.26 3.74
N LYS A 156 12.28 20.26 2.88
CA LYS A 156 11.54 20.47 1.63
C LYS A 156 10.05 20.70 1.85
N VAL A 157 9.44 21.41 0.91
CA VAL A 157 8.02 21.73 0.90
C VAL A 157 7.41 21.23 -0.40
N PHE A 158 6.40 20.38 -0.28
CA PHE A 158 5.76 19.72 -1.41
C PHE A 158 4.36 20.25 -1.65
N CYS A 159 3.95 20.17 -2.92
CA CYS A 159 2.55 20.09 -3.31
C CYS A 159 2.18 18.60 -3.40
N CYS A 160 1.11 18.20 -2.73
CA CYS A 160 0.57 16.84 -2.77
C CYS A 160 -0.81 16.86 -3.41
N ILE A 161 -1.08 15.89 -4.28
CA ILE A 161 -2.35 15.75 -4.98
C ILE A 161 -2.95 14.38 -4.69
N GLU A 162 -4.25 14.36 -4.41
CA GLU A 162 -5.08 13.16 -4.26
C GLU A 162 -6.23 13.17 -5.27
N ASN A 163 -6.49 12.03 -5.89
CA ASN A 163 -7.74 11.77 -6.59
C ASN A 163 -8.65 10.89 -5.70
N VAL A 164 -9.81 11.45 -5.32
CA VAL A 164 -10.75 10.79 -4.39
C VAL A 164 -11.70 9.84 -5.12
N THR A 165 -11.90 10.00 -6.43
CA THR A 165 -12.80 9.15 -7.22
C THR A 165 -12.18 7.78 -7.51
N ILE A 166 -10.85 7.68 -7.50
CA ILE A 166 -10.13 6.43 -7.72
C ILE A 166 -9.71 5.78 -6.40
N TYR A 167 -9.76 4.45 -6.35
CA TYR A 167 -9.16 3.66 -5.29
C TYR A 167 -8.00 2.79 -5.79
N PHE A 168 -6.77 3.27 -5.61
CA PHE A 168 -5.58 2.68 -6.22
C PHE A 168 -5.28 1.25 -5.75
N GLU A 169 -5.47 0.89 -4.48
CA GLU A 169 -5.17 -0.48 -4.02
C GLU A 169 -5.98 -1.56 -4.76
N ALA A 170 -7.22 -1.24 -5.18
CA ALA A 170 -8.01 -2.17 -6.00
C ALA A 170 -7.34 -2.46 -7.36
N TYR A 171 -6.72 -1.45 -7.98
CA TYR A 171 -5.99 -1.60 -9.24
C TYR A 171 -4.60 -2.21 -9.02
N ARG A 172 -3.87 -1.74 -8.00
CA ARG A 172 -2.48 -2.16 -7.70
C ARG A 172 -2.35 -3.67 -7.67
N HIS A 173 -3.20 -4.34 -6.91
CA HIS A 173 -3.13 -5.80 -6.78
C HIS A 173 -3.43 -6.55 -8.08
N VAL A 174 -4.40 -6.07 -8.87
CA VAL A 174 -4.75 -6.65 -10.17
C VAL A 174 -3.64 -6.42 -11.18
N LEU A 175 -3.04 -5.23 -11.21
CA LEU A 175 -1.94 -4.88 -12.08
C LEU A 175 -0.68 -5.70 -11.75
N ILE A 176 -0.36 -5.89 -10.46
CA ILE A 176 0.72 -6.80 -10.04
C ILE A 176 0.43 -8.23 -10.52
N ALA A 177 -0.83 -8.70 -10.41
CA ALA A 177 -1.21 -10.03 -10.85
C ALA A 177 -1.02 -10.22 -12.37
N LEU A 178 -1.50 -9.27 -13.17
CA LEU A 178 -1.36 -9.28 -14.63
C LEU A 178 0.10 -9.16 -15.05
N GLN A 179 0.88 -8.29 -14.40
CA GLN A 179 2.30 -8.10 -14.69
C GLN A 179 3.12 -9.38 -14.46
N ASN A 180 2.73 -10.21 -13.50
CA ASN A 180 3.39 -11.47 -13.18
C ASN A 180 2.75 -12.70 -13.86
N MET A 181 1.67 -12.51 -14.64
CA MET A 181 0.95 -13.60 -15.30
C MET A 181 1.66 -14.03 -16.57
N ARG A 182 1.96 -15.32 -16.71
CA ARG A 182 2.47 -15.87 -17.98
C ARG A 182 1.29 -16.17 -18.90
N ALA A 183 1.53 -16.15 -20.21
CA ALA A 183 0.53 -16.50 -21.21
C ALA A 183 -0.10 -17.90 -20.96
N THR A 184 0.67 -18.85 -20.43
CA THR A 184 0.19 -20.20 -20.08
C THR A 184 -0.72 -20.24 -18.87
N ASP A 185 -0.68 -19.21 -18.02
CA ASP A 185 -1.41 -19.17 -16.75
C ASP A 185 -2.79 -18.52 -16.91
N VAL A 186 -3.12 -17.96 -18.08
CA VAL A 186 -4.44 -17.38 -18.35
C VAL A 186 -5.50 -18.48 -18.22
N PRO A 187 -6.47 -18.34 -17.30
CA PRO A 187 -7.53 -19.33 -17.15
C PRO A 187 -8.55 -19.20 -18.28
N PHE A 188 -9.31 -20.26 -18.55
CA PHE A 188 -10.43 -20.24 -19.51
C PHE A 188 -10.09 -19.66 -20.89
N GLN A 189 -8.88 -19.91 -21.41
CA GLN A 189 -8.38 -19.31 -22.67
C GLN A 189 -9.34 -19.51 -23.84
N HIS A 190 -9.94 -20.70 -23.95
CA HIS A 190 -10.91 -21.01 -24.98
C HIS A 190 -12.11 -20.07 -24.95
N THR A 191 -12.57 -19.70 -23.74
CA THR A 191 -13.73 -18.85 -23.50
C THR A 191 -13.39 -17.36 -23.52
N LEU A 192 -12.24 -16.96 -22.96
CA LEU A 192 -11.89 -15.53 -22.84
C LEU A 192 -11.31 -14.93 -24.12
N LEU A 193 -10.72 -15.75 -24.99
CA LEU A 193 -10.05 -15.26 -26.20
C LEU A 193 -10.94 -15.35 -27.46
N SER A 194 -12.01 -16.15 -27.43
CA SER A 194 -12.91 -16.40 -28.56
C SER A 194 -14.33 -15.89 -28.28
N GLN A 195 -14.99 -15.35 -29.30
CA GLN A 195 -16.40 -14.91 -29.21
C GLN A 195 -17.40 -16.07 -29.12
N GLN A 196 -17.07 -17.22 -29.69
CA GLN A 196 -17.95 -18.40 -29.72
C GLN A 196 -17.17 -19.63 -29.27
N PRO A 197 -16.97 -19.79 -27.95
CA PRO A 197 -16.34 -20.97 -27.41
C PRO A 197 -17.29 -22.16 -27.47
N ASP A 198 -16.81 -23.30 -27.97
CA ASP A 198 -17.45 -24.59 -27.72
C ASP A 198 -17.63 -24.83 -26.21
N PRO A 199 -18.80 -25.34 -25.77
CA PRO A 199 -19.04 -25.64 -24.38
C PRO A 199 -18.16 -26.80 -23.93
N LEU A 200 -17.27 -26.52 -22.98
CA LEU A 200 -16.42 -27.53 -22.34
C LEU A 200 -16.97 -27.85 -20.95
N PRO A 201 -16.94 -29.12 -20.49
CA PRO A 201 -17.32 -29.46 -19.13
C PRO A 201 -16.29 -28.93 -18.11
N PRO A 202 -16.68 -28.76 -16.84
CA PRO A 202 -15.73 -28.40 -15.77
C PRO A 202 -14.58 -29.39 -15.68
N THR A 203 -13.36 -28.91 -15.43
CA THR A 203 -12.12 -29.71 -15.46
C THR A 203 -12.07 -30.82 -14.40
N TYR A 204 -12.84 -30.69 -13.31
CA TYR A 204 -12.98 -31.72 -12.28
C TYR A 204 -13.94 -32.86 -12.68
N LEU A 205 -14.68 -32.71 -13.79
CA LEU A 205 -15.58 -33.74 -14.31
C LEU A 205 -14.92 -34.52 -15.46
N LYS A 206 -15.03 -35.84 -15.38
CA LYS A 206 -14.69 -36.78 -16.45
C LYS A 206 -15.88 -37.69 -16.66
N GLU A 207 -16.01 -38.29 -17.84
CA GLU A 207 -17.11 -39.22 -18.16
C GLU A 207 -17.23 -40.40 -17.16
N GLU A 208 -16.12 -40.78 -16.52
CA GLU A 208 -16.11 -41.86 -15.51
C GLU A 208 -16.56 -41.39 -14.11
N THR A 209 -16.55 -40.08 -13.85
CA THR A 209 -16.82 -39.49 -12.53
C THR A 209 -18.00 -38.51 -12.56
N ASP A 210 -18.88 -38.66 -13.55
CA ASP A 210 -20.00 -37.74 -13.83
C ASP A 210 -21.32 -38.14 -13.13
N MET A 211 -21.29 -39.19 -12.29
CA MET A 211 -22.46 -39.64 -11.54
C MET A 211 -22.73 -38.69 -10.37
N PHE A 212 -23.83 -37.93 -10.45
CA PHE A 212 -24.25 -37.00 -9.40
C PHE A 212 -25.48 -37.55 -8.67
N HIS A 213 -25.52 -37.34 -7.36
CA HIS A 213 -26.59 -37.68 -6.45
C HIS A 213 -27.33 -36.41 -6.01
N PHE A 214 -28.61 -36.30 -6.35
CA PHE A 214 -29.43 -35.08 -6.14
C PHE A 214 -30.40 -35.18 -4.97
N HIS A 215 -30.45 -36.32 -4.29
CA HIS A 215 -31.39 -36.59 -3.18
C HIS A 215 -31.43 -35.50 -2.08
N ASN A 216 -30.30 -34.89 -1.74
CA ASN A 216 -30.25 -33.81 -0.73
C ASN A 216 -30.33 -32.41 -1.33
N VAL A 217 -30.00 -32.25 -2.62
CA VAL A 217 -29.94 -30.95 -3.29
C VAL A 217 -31.33 -30.37 -3.39
N PHE A 218 -32.32 -31.15 -3.82
CA PHE A 218 -33.68 -30.65 -4.09
C PHE A 218 -34.75 -31.16 -3.13
N SER A 219 -34.36 -31.72 -1.98
CA SER A 219 -35.30 -32.25 -0.97
C SER A 219 -36.34 -31.24 -0.49
N SER A 220 -35.98 -29.95 -0.45
CA SER A 220 -36.87 -28.85 -0.08
C SER A 220 -37.84 -28.42 -1.19
N CYS A 221 -37.74 -29.02 -2.38
CA CYS A 221 -38.41 -28.59 -3.60
C CYS A 221 -39.18 -29.74 -4.25
N GLU A 222 -39.41 -30.85 -3.56
CA GLU A 222 -40.24 -31.94 -4.10
C GLU A 222 -41.72 -31.57 -3.98
N LYS A 223 -42.48 -31.77 -5.06
CA LYS A 223 -43.93 -31.56 -5.04
C LYS A 223 -44.59 -32.62 -4.17
N ALA A 224 -45.31 -32.19 -3.13
CA ALA A 224 -45.95 -33.08 -2.17
C ALA A 224 -46.94 -34.10 -2.80
N ASP A 225 -47.59 -33.72 -3.91
CA ASP A 225 -48.67 -34.50 -4.54
C ASP A 225 -48.29 -35.08 -5.93
N CYS A 226 -47.00 -35.31 -6.21
CA CYS A 226 -46.56 -35.85 -7.51
C CYS A 226 -46.40 -37.37 -7.50
N GLU A 227 -47.01 -38.07 -8.46
CA GLU A 227 -46.86 -39.53 -8.63
C GLU A 227 -45.45 -39.93 -9.12
N VAL A 228 -44.70 -38.98 -9.68
CA VAL A 228 -43.36 -39.19 -10.24
C VAL A 228 -42.31 -38.73 -9.23
N SER A 229 -41.48 -39.66 -8.76
CA SER A 229 -40.35 -39.34 -7.87
C SER A 229 -39.15 -38.81 -8.67
N ALA A 230 -38.48 -37.80 -8.13
CA ALA A 230 -37.25 -37.28 -8.71
C ALA A 230 -36.15 -38.38 -8.71
N PRO A 231 -35.39 -38.54 -9.81
CA PRO A 231 -34.29 -39.48 -9.85
C PRO A 231 -33.22 -39.11 -8.82
N LYS A 232 -32.82 -40.08 -8.00
CA LYS A 232 -31.85 -39.86 -6.91
C LYS A 232 -30.43 -39.63 -7.42
N SER A 233 -30.08 -40.22 -8.55
CA SER A 233 -28.77 -40.09 -9.18
C SER A 233 -28.81 -40.34 -10.67
N PHE A 234 -27.97 -39.62 -11.42
CA PHE A 234 -27.84 -39.75 -12.87
C PHE A 234 -26.50 -39.16 -13.33
N ARG A 235 -26.14 -39.43 -14.58
CA ARG A 235 -24.94 -38.88 -15.23
C ARG A 235 -25.17 -37.42 -15.60
N ILE A 236 -24.40 -36.51 -15.01
CA ILE A 236 -24.60 -35.07 -15.14
C ILE A 236 -24.35 -34.55 -16.55
N LEU A 237 -23.45 -35.20 -17.30
CA LEU A 237 -23.09 -34.85 -18.68
C LEU A 237 -23.99 -35.50 -19.74
N ALA A 238 -24.84 -36.45 -19.33
CA ALA A 238 -25.85 -37.04 -20.21
C ALA A 238 -27.12 -36.18 -20.26
N GLU A 239 -28.10 -36.59 -21.05
CA GLU A 239 -29.42 -35.95 -21.05
C GLU A 239 -30.09 -36.10 -19.67
N TRP A 240 -30.51 -34.97 -19.09
CA TRP A 240 -31.10 -34.94 -17.76
C TRP A 240 -32.51 -35.57 -17.77
N PRO A 241 -32.88 -36.40 -16.77
CA PRO A 241 -34.16 -37.09 -16.79
C PRO A 241 -35.35 -36.10 -16.78
N PRO A 242 -36.35 -36.27 -17.67
CA PRO A 242 -37.54 -35.41 -17.70
C PRO A 242 -38.34 -35.41 -16.39
N ALA A 243 -38.24 -36.49 -15.61
CA ALA A 243 -38.84 -36.63 -14.29
C ALA A 243 -38.42 -35.54 -13.30
N LEU A 244 -37.22 -34.93 -13.45
CA LEU A 244 -36.79 -33.82 -12.60
C LEU A 244 -37.72 -32.60 -12.73
N ARG A 245 -38.08 -32.22 -13.96
CA ARG A 245 -39.01 -31.09 -14.20
C ARG A 245 -40.42 -31.37 -13.69
N GLN A 246 -40.81 -32.64 -13.65
CA GLN A 246 -42.13 -33.06 -13.20
C GLN A 246 -42.21 -33.08 -11.67
N ALA A 247 -41.20 -33.67 -11.01
CA ALA A 247 -41.16 -33.91 -9.58
C ALA A 247 -40.76 -32.66 -8.75
N LEU A 248 -39.98 -31.74 -9.32
CA LEU A 248 -39.49 -30.56 -8.60
C LEU A 248 -40.42 -29.35 -8.78
N ASP A 249 -40.65 -28.63 -7.68
CA ASP A 249 -41.30 -27.32 -7.60
C ASP A 249 -40.26 -26.21 -7.85
N LEU A 250 -39.72 -26.20 -9.08
CA LEU A 250 -38.77 -25.21 -9.58
C LEU A 250 -39.26 -24.64 -10.89
N ASP A 251 -38.97 -23.37 -11.13
CA ASP A 251 -39.18 -22.81 -12.46
C ASP A 251 -38.27 -23.53 -13.48
N PRO A 252 -38.75 -23.87 -14.69
CA PRO A 252 -37.92 -24.49 -15.71
C PRO A 252 -36.60 -23.76 -15.97
N SER A 253 -36.60 -22.42 -15.95
CA SER A 253 -35.40 -21.62 -16.18
C SER A 253 -34.38 -21.76 -15.04
N GLN A 254 -34.84 -22.00 -13.81
CA GLN A 254 -33.96 -22.26 -12.67
C GLN A 254 -33.28 -23.62 -12.80
N LEU A 255 -34.01 -24.66 -13.22
CA LEU A 255 -33.42 -25.97 -13.47
C LEU A 255 -32.43 -25.92 -14.64
N ASP A 256 -32.77 -25.20 -15.72
CA ASP A 256 -31.88 -24.97 -16.85
C ASP A 256 -30.59 -24.25 -16.42
N ALA A 257 -30.69 -23.27 -15.52
CA ALA A 257 -29.54 -22.57 -14.96
C ALA A 257 -28.65 -23.50 -14.11
N VAL A 258 -29.24 -24.37 -13.27
CA VAL A 258 -28.47 -25.37 -12.51
C VAL A 258 -27.78 -26.35 -13.45
N GLN A 259 -28.50 -26.85 -14.45
CA GLN A 259 -27.93 -27.75 -15.46
C GLN A 259 -26.77 -27.09 -16.19
N HIS A 260 -26.95 -25.85 -16.66
CA HIS A 260 -25.92 -25.10 -17.36
C HIS A 260 -24.67 -24.90 -16.49
N ALA A 261 -24.82 -24.48 -15.24
CA ALA A 261 -23.69 -24.28 -14.33
C ALA A 261 -22.94 -25.56 -13.94
N LEU A 262 -23.62 -26.70 -13.84
CA LEU A 262 -22.99 -27.97 -13.46
C LEU A 262 -22.31 -28.69 -14.65
N THR A 263 -22.67 -28.33 -15.88
CA THR A 263 -22.20 -29.01 -17.10
C THR A 263 -21.24 -28.19 -17.94
N ASN A 264 -21.03 -26.90 -17.63
CA ASN A 264 -20.14 -26.01 -18.37
C ASN A 264 -19.03 -25.45 -17.48
N GLN A 265 -17.82 -25.35 -18.03
CA GLN A 265 -16.65 -24.78 -17.36
C GLN A 265 -16.85 -23.31 -16.97
N MET A 266 -17.67 -22.58 -17.73
CA MET A 266 -18.10 -21.21 -17.46
C MET A 266 -19.60 -21.09 -17.75
N ALA A 267 -20.33 -20.46 -16.83
CA ALA A 267 -21.77 -20.26 -16.95
C ALA A 267 -22.13 -18.83 -16.53
N LEU A 268 -22.88 -18.14 -17.39
CA LEU A 268 -23.44 -16.82 -17.09
C LEU A 268 -24.93 -16.98 -16.82
N ILE A 269 -25.34 -16.79 -15.57
CA ILE A 269 -26.75 -16.89 -15.16
C ILE A 269 -27.30 -15.48 -14.92
N GLN A 270 -28.21 -15.05 -15.78
CA GLN A 270 -28.91 -13.78 -15.64
C GLN A 270 -30.28 -14.01 -14.98
N GLY A 271 -30.66 -13.10 -14.07
CA GLY A 271 -31.99 -13.13 -13.48
C GLY A 271 -32.38 -11.75 -12.96
N PRO A 272 -33.61 -11.25 -13.25
CA PRO A 272 -34.15 -10.05 -12.62
C PRO A 272 -34.17 -10.11 -11.07
N PRO A 273 -34.41 -8.99 -10.38
CA PRO A 273 -34.63 -9.00 -8.93
C PRO A 273 -35.76 -9.98 -8.55
N GLY A 274 -35.57 -10.76 -7.48
CA GLY A 274 -36.58 -11.68 -6.97
C GLY A 274 -36.71 -13.05 -7.68
N THR A 275 -35.97 -13.32 -8.76
CA THR A 275 -36.09 -14.61 -9.51
C THR A 275 -35.36 -15.80 -8.88
N GLY A 276 -34.92 -15.67 -7.62
CA GLY A 276 -34.29 -16.77 -6.89
C GLY A 276 -32.82 -17.05 -7.26
N LYS A 277 -32.06 -16.06 -7.77
CA LYS A 277 -30.62 -16.22 -8.07
C LYS A 277 -29.82 -16.82 -6.90
N THR A 278 -30.02 -16.30 -5.69
CA THR A 278 -29.39 -16.82 -4.46
C THR A 278 -29.78 -18.27 -4.24
N PHE A 279 -31.06 -18.60 -4.40
CA PHE A 279 -31.56 -19.97 -4.24
C PHE A 279 -30.90 -20.92 -5.28
N VAL A 280 -30.86 -20.55 -6.55
CA VAL A 280 -30.20 -21.33 -7.61
C VAL A 280 -28.71 -21.52 -7.31
N GLY A 281 -28.01 -20.45 -6.91
CA GLY A 281 -26.61 -20.51 -6.51
C GLY A 281 -26.35 -21.47 -5.35
N LEU A 282 -27.22 -21.48 -4.33
CA LEU A 282 -27.11 -22.42 -3.22
C LEU A 282 -27.29 -23.87 -3.68
N LYS A 283 -28.22 -24.15 -4.60
CA LYS A 283 -28.42 -25.50 -5.16
C LYS A 283 -27.22 -25.96 -5.99
N ILE A 284 -26.62 -25.07 -6.78
CA ILE A 284 -25.39 -25.35 -7.52
C ILE A 284 -24.25 -25.70 -6.55
N VAL A 285 -24.01 -24.86 -5.54
CA VAL A 285 -22.94 -25.07 -4.55
C VAL A 285 -23.16 -26.37 -3.77
N GLN A 286 -24.39 -26.65 -3.35
CA GLN A 286 -24.75 -27.89 -2.65
C GLN A 286 -24.49 -29.11 -3.56
N ALA A 287 -24.93 -29.08 -4.81
CA ALA A 287 -24.68 -30.16 -5.76
C ALA A 287 -23.19 -30.42 -5.99
N ILE A 288 -22.37 -29.36 -6.10
CA ILE A 288 -20.92 -29.50 -6.21
C ILE A 288 -20.35 -30.10 -4.92
N LEU A 289 -20.70 -29.60 -3.74
CA LEU A 289 -20.17 -30.11 -2.46
C LEU A 289 -20.49 -31.58 -2.22
N ASP A 290 -21.73 -31.99 -2.48
CA ASP A 290 -22.21 -33.36 -2.23
C ASP A 290 -21.54 -34.38 -3.17
N ASN A 291 -21.17 -33.97 -4.38
CA ASN A 291 -20.78 -34.91 -5.44
C ASN A 291 -19.30 -34.90 -5.81
N THR A 292 -18.56 -33.85 -5.44
CA THR A 292 -17.20 -33.66 -5.95
C THR A 292 -16.13 -33.61 -4.85
N LYS A 293 -16.46 -34.01 -3.62
CA LYS A 293 -15.54 -33.95 -2.47
C LYS A 293 -14.21 -34.70 -2.70
N VAL A 294 -14.27 -35.84 -3.38
CA VAL A 294 -13.07 -36.66 -3.72
C VAL A 294 -12.46 -36.25 -5.07
N LEU A 295 -13.22 -35.54 -5.91
CA LEU A 295 -12.82 -35.10 -7.25
C LEU A 295 -12.11 -33.74 -7.23
N ARG A 296 -12.37 -32.90 -6.22
CA ARG A 296 -11.78 -31.58 -6.06
C ARG A 296 -10.56 -31.62 -5.14
N HIS A 297 -9.52 -30.91 -5.54
CA HIS A 297 -8.31 -30.69 -4.74
C HIS A 297 -8.29 -29.31 -4.07
N SER A 298 -9.34 -28.50 -4.27
CA SER A 298 -9.44 -27.12 -3.80
C SER A 298 -10.84 -26.76 -3.29
N PRO A 299 -10.95 -25.79 -2.38
CA PRO A 299 -12.24 -25.27 -1.91
C PRO A 299 -13.02 -24.58 -3.03
N ILE A 300 -14.33 -24.38 -2.80
CA ILE A 300 -15.15 -23.49 -3.63
C ILE A 300 -14.86 -22.05 -3.19
N LEU A 301 -14.42 -21.20 -4.11
CA LEU A 301 -14.28 -19.77 -3.87
C LEU A 301 -15.59 -19.07 -4.21
N VAL A 302 -16.21 -18.44 -3.22
CA VAL A 302 -17.37 -17.57 -3.34
C VAL A 302 -16.89 -16.13 -3.31
N VAL A 303 -17.16 -15.40 -4.39
CA VAL A 303 -16.83 -13.98 -4.50
C VAL A 303 -18.12 -13.19 -4.65
N CYS A 304 -18.29 -12.16 -3.83
CA CYS A 304 -19.39 -11.21 -3.95
C CYS A 304 -18.86 -9.79 -3.99
N TYR A 305 -19.67 -8.87 -4.51
CA TYR A 305 -19.30 -7.47 -4.49
C TYR A 305 -19.37 -6.88 -3.08
N THR A 306 -20.51 -7.04 -2.40
CA THR A 306 -20.77 -6.46 -1.07
C THR A 306 -20.62 -7.49 0.05
N ASN A 307 -20.23 -7.02 1.25
CA ASN A 307 -20.21 -7.84 2.47
C ASN A 307 -21.59 -8.41 2.81
N HIS A 308 -22.66 -7.65 2.58
CA HIS A 308 -24.02 -8.11 2.88
C HIS A 308 -24.43 -9.30 2.00
N ALA A 309 -24.18 -9.22 0.69
CA ALA A 309 -24.48 -10.32 -0.23
C ALA A 309 -23.61 -11.55 0.09
N LEU A 310 -22.34 -11.32 0.43
CA LEU A 310 -21.43 -12.38 0.85
C LEU A 310 -21.96 -13.12 2.09
N ASP A 311 -22.24 -12.38 3.16
CA ASP A 311 -22.68 -12.96 4.44
C ASP A 311 -24.00 -13.74 4.25
N GLN A 312 -24.98 -13.17 3.53
CA GLN A 312 -26.25 -13.86 3.25
C GLN A 312 -26.05 -15.17 2.47
N PHE A 313 -25.18 -15.17 1.46
CA PHE A 313 -24.94 -16.36 0.66
C PHE A 313 -24.20 -17.43 1.46
N LEU A 314 -23.17 -17.05 2.23
CA LEU A 314 -22.43 -17.96 3.10
C LEU A 314 -23.30 -18.54 4.22
N GLU A 315 -24.21 -17.77 4.82
CA GLU A 315 -25.21 -18.28 5.77
C GLU A 315 -26.13 -19.32 5.12
N GLY A 316 -26.51 -19.10 3.86
CA GLY A 316 -27.24 -20.08 3.06
C GLY A 316 -26.47 -21.39 2.90
N ILE A 317 -25.18 -21.31 2.57
CA ILE A 317 -24.29 -22.48 2.43
C ILE A 317 -24.07 -23.16 3.79
N PHE A 318 -23.97 -22.38 4.87
CA PHE A 318 -23.70 -22.88 6.22
C PHE A 318 -24.74 -23.89 6.71
N LYS A 319 -25.97 -23.84 6.17
CA LYS A 319 -27.04 -24.79 6.47
C LYS A 319 -26.74 -26.22 6.03
N PHE A 320 -25.85 -26.42 5.07
CA PHE A 320 -25.47 -27.74 4.56
C PHE A 320 -23.95 -28.00 4.50
N CYS A 321 -23.12 -26.99 4.78
CA CYS A 321 -21.68 -27.14 4.90
C CYS A 321 -21.14 -26.19 5.97
N GLU A 322 -20.65 -26.72 7.10
CA GLU A 322 -20.10 -25.88 8.16
C GLU A 322 -18.63 -25.50 7.92
N ASN A 323 -17.90 -26.25 7.09
CA ASN A 323 -16.47 -26.03 6.81
C ASN A 323 -16.26 -24.86 5.83
N ILE A 324 -16.66 -23.67 6.28
CA ILE A 324 -16.58 -22.40 5.56
C ILE A 324 -15.63 -21.47 6.31
N VAL A 325 -14.89 -20.68 5.54
CA VAL A 325 -14.12 -19.54 6.03
C VAL A 325 -14.52 -18.27 5.30
N ARG A 326 -14.71 -17.18 6.04
CA ARG A 326 -14.98 -15.84 5.54
C ARG A 326 -13.72 -14.98 5.66
N ILE A 327 -13.28 -14.35 4.57
CA ILE A 327 -12.15 -13.42 4.55
C ILE A 327 -12.66 -12.01 4.28
N GLY A 328 -12.25 -11.07 5.12
CA GLY A 328 -12.63 -9.65 5.07
C GLY A 328 -13.10 -9.13 6.43
N SER A 329 -13.16 -7.80 6.60
CA SER A 329 -13.72 -7.14 7.80
C SER A 329 -15.26 -6.96 7.71
N ARG A 330 -15.88 -6.29 8.70
CA ARG A 330 -17.25 -5.76 8.62
C ARG A 330 -18.39 -6.79 8.39
N SER A 331 -18.29 -7.99 8.96
CA SER A 331 -19.44 -8.91 9.02
C SER A 331 -20.49 -8.36 9.97
N LYS A 332 -21.76 -8.29 9.55
CA LYS A 332 -22.88 -8.04 10.48
C LYS A 332 -23.50 -9.34 10.99
N SER A 333 -23.18 -10.46 10.35
CA SER A 333 -23.62 -11.79 10.76
C SER A 333 -22.75 -12.31 11.90
N GLU A 334 -23.36 -12.62 13.04
CA GLU A 334 -22.67 -13.28 14.16
C GLU A 334 -22.10 -14.65 13.77
N GLN A 335 -22.83 -15.38 12.91
CA GLN A 335 -22.38 -16.69 12.43
C GLN A 335 -21.13 -16.54 11.56
N MET A 336 -21.12 -15.59 10.63
CA MET A 336 -19.97 -15.35 9.76
C MET A 336 -18.79 -14.70 10.48
N MET A 337 -19.03 -13.92 11.55
CA MET A 337 -17.95 -13.42 12.42
C MET A 337 -17.16 -14.57 13.06
N ARG A 338 -17.84 -15.62 13.57
CA ARG A 338 -17.18 -16.81 14.13
C ARG A 338 -16.41 -17.63 13.09
N ARG A 339 -16.77 -17.48 11.81
CA ARG A 339 -16.11 -18.11 10.66
C ARG A 339 -15.11 -17.19 9.96
N ASN A 340 -14.81 -16.03 10.53
CA ASN A 340 -13.77 -15.16 10.00
C ASN A 340 -12.40 -15.84 10.09
N LEU A 341 -11.59 -15.74 9.03
CA LEU A 341 -10.24 -16.34 8.98
C LEU A 341 -9.38 -15.95 10.19
N LYS A 342 -9.46 -14.70 10.66
CA LYS A 342 -8.72 -14.21 11.83
C LYS A 342 -9.07 -15.02 13.09
N GLU A 343 -10.36 -15.19 13.35
CA GLU A 343 -10.88 -15.93 14.50
C GLU A 343 -10.51 -17.42 14.42
N LEU A 344 -10.66 -18.02 13.23
CA LEU A 344 -10.29 -19.42 13.01
C LEU A 344 -8.79 -19.64 13.25
N VAL A 345 -7.92 -18.77 12.71
CA VAL A 345 -6.47 -18.83 12.93
C VAL A 345 -6.11 -18.67 14.41
N MET A 346 -6.80 -17.79 15.14
CA MET A 346 -6.57 -17.57 16.57
C MET A 346 -6.99 -18.77 17.42
N SER A 347 -8.02 -19.51 17.01
CA SER A 347 -8.47 -20.72 17.69
C SER A 347 -7.47 -21.88 17.59
N VAL A 348 -6.63 -21.89 16.56
CA VAL A 348 -5.60 -22.91 16.35
C VAL A 348 -4.32 -22.57 17.15
N PRO A 349 -3.86 -23.44 18.07
CA PRO A 349 -2.61 -23.26 18.78
C PRO A 349 -1.44 -23.11 17.82
N SER A 350 -0.57 -22.14 18.06
CA SER A 350 0.62 -21.94 17.25
C SER A 350 1.69 -22.95 17.61
N SER A 351 2.45 -23.42 16.63
CA SER A 351 3.58 -24.31 16.89
C SER A 351 4.73 -23.58 17.60
N ARG A 352 5.63 -24.35 18.23
CA ARG A 352 6.82 -23.79 18.88
C ARG A 352 7.75 -23.11 17.86
N GLU A 353 7.86 -23.68 16.67
CA GLU A 353 8.66 -23.17 15.55
C GLU A 353 8.12 -21.82 15.08
N PHE A 354 6.80 -21.67 14.95
CA PHE A 354 6.16 -20.40 14.61
C PHE A 354 6.49 -19.32 15.66
N HIS A 355 6.39 -19.65 16.95
CA HIS A 355 6.73 -18.72 18.02
C HIS A 355 8.21 -18.30 17.98
N GLN A 356 9.12 -19.24 17.75
CA GLN A 356 10.54 -18.97 17.65
C GLN A 356 10.88 -18.10 16.43
N ALA A 357 10.34 -18.42 15.26
CA ALA A 357 10.52 -17.64 14.05
C ALA A 357 9.98 -16.21 14.21
N ARG A 358 8.76 -16.07 14.78
CA ARG A 358 8.14 -14.76 15.04
C ARG A 358 8.95 -13.93 16.04
N LYS A 359 9.54 -14.56 17.06
CA LYS A 359 10.42 -13.90 18.02
C LYS A 359 11.70 -13.40 17.34
N CYS A 360 12.37 -14.25 16.56
CA CYS A 360 13.59 -13.87 15.83
C CYS A 360 13.34 -12.70 14.85
N LEU A 361 12.23 -12.70 14.12
CA LEU A 361 11.86 -11.58 13.24
C LEU A 361 11.61 -10.30 14.02
N THR A 362 11.01 -10.39 15.21
CA THR A 362 10.79 -9.25 16.10
C THR A 362 12.10 -8.67 16.60
N GLU A 363 13.02 -9.51 17.10
CA GLU A 363 14.35 -9.09 17.56
C GLU A 363 15.16 -8.46 16.43
N ARG A 364 15.13 -9.05 15.23
CA ARG A 364 15.80 -8.48 14.05
C ARG A 364 15.22 -7.12 13.66
N ARG A 365 13.89 -6.96 13.73
CA ARG A 365 13.23 -5.68 13.45
C ARG A 365 13.66 -4.62 14.47
N ASP A 366 13.70 -4.97 15.75
CA ASP A 366 14.09 -4.05 16.82
C ASP A 366 15.55 -3.61 16.65
N TYR A 367 16.46 -4.52 16.28
CA TYR A 367 17.83 -4.18 15.91
C TYR A 367 17.90 -3.21 14.72
N LEU A 368 17.22 -3.52 13.61
CA LEU A 368 17.22 -2.66 12.40
C LEU A 368 16.62 -1.27 12.68
N ARG A 369 15.59 -1.22 13.52
CA ARG A 369 14.98 0.03 13.99
C ARG A 369 15.98 0.88 14.76
N ASP A 370 16.75 0.28 15.65
CA ASP A 370 17.76 1.00 16.44
C ASP A 370 18.90 1.52 15.56
N GLU A 371 19.32 0.75 14.54
CA GLU A 371 20.30 1.22 13.55
C GLU A 371 19.74 2.37 12.70
N LEU A 372 18.49 2.27 12.24
CA LEU A 372 17.82 3.36 11.52
C LEU A 372 17.73 4.63 12.37
N SER A 373 17.37 4.49 13.66
CA SER A 373 17.34 5.59 14.62
C SER A 373 18.68 6.31 14.70
N LYS A 374 19.77 5.57 14.90
CA LYS A 374 21.12 6.12 14.99
C LYS A 374 21.53 6.84 13.72
N ALA A 375 21.30 6.23 12.56
CA ALA A 375 21.62 6.82 11.27
C ALA A 375 20.84 8.12 11.04
N ILE A 376 19.54 8.16 11.36
CA ILE A 376 18.75 9.38 11.22
C ILE A 376 19.21 10.47 12.18
N VAL A 377 19.50 10.14 13.45
CA VAL A 377 20.03 11.13 14.41
C VAL A 377 21.35 11.73 13.92
N GLN A 378 22.20 10.92 13.28
CA GLN A 378 23.44 11.40 12.67
C GLN A 378 23.19 12.30 11.46
N VAL A 379 22.26 11.96 10.57
CA VAL A 379 21.89 12.79 9.41
C VAL A 379 21.18 14.08 9.85
N ASP A 380 20.33 14.02 10.87
CA ASP A 380 19.63 15.17 11.44
C ASP A 380 20.58 16.06 12.27
N SER A 381 21.78 15.58 12.61
CA SER A 381 22.79 16.35 13.33
C SER A 381 23.45 17.38 12.40
N HIS A 382 23.34 18.66 12.76
CA HIS A 382 24.12 19.74 12.14
C HIS A 382 25.46 19.98 12.84
N THR A 383 26.00 18.94 13.47
CA THR A 383 27.29 18.96 14.18
C THR A 383 28.06 17.67 13.94
N VAL A 384 29.39 17.76 13.84
CA VAL A 384 30.29 16.60 13.77
C VAL A 384 30.57 16.11 15.19
N SER A 385 30.27 14.84 15.48
CA SER A 385 30.60 14.19 16.76
C SER A 385 32.08 13.81 16.85
N ALA A 386 32.56 13.48 18.06
CA ALA A 386 33.93 13.02 18.26
C ALA A 386 34.21 11.73 17.46
N ALA A 387 33.23 10.82 17.40
CA ALA A 387 33.34 9.58 16.64
C ALA A 387 33.42 9.83 15.13
N GLN A 388 32.62 10.77 14.60
CA GLN A 388 32.68 11.15 13.19
C GLN A 388 34.03 11.79 12.85
N ALA A 389 34.52 12.71 13.68
CA ALA A 389 35.83 13.34 13.48
C ALA A 389 36.97 12.32 13.46
N LYS A 390 36.94 11.32 14.36
CA LYS A 390 37.89 10.19 14.38
C LYS A 390 37.79 9.29 13.14
N SER A 391 36.62 9.21 12.49
CA SER A 391 36.42 8.46 11.23
C SER A 391 36.94 9.24 10.01
N LEU A 392 36.74 10.56 10.00
CA LEU A 392 37.13 11.45 8.90
C LEU A 392 38.65 11.69 8.84
N MET A 393 39.32 11.65 9.99
CA MET A 393 40.76 11.93 10.14
C MET A 393 41.57 10.67 10.37
N SER A 394 42.88 10.74 10.07
CA SER A 394 43.80 9.72 10.58
C SER A 394 43.98 9.86 12.10
N GLU A 395 44.32 8.76 12.78
CA GLU A 395 44.65 8.73 14.21
C GLU A 395 45.68 9.81 14.58
N GLN A 396 46.78 9.89 13.81
CA GLN A 396 47.81 10.90 14.02
C GLN A 396 47.26 12.34 13.86
N GLN A 397 46.44 12.59 12.84
CA GLN A 397 45.90 13.93 12.60
C GLN A 397 44.94 14.37 13.72
N PHE A 398 44.13 13.44 14.24
CA PHE A 398 43.22 13.71 15.35
C PHE A 398 44.00 14.02 16.65
N GLU A 399 45.05 13.24 16.94
CA GLU A 399 45.94 13.48 18.08
C GLU A 399 46.65 14.83 17.98
N GLU A 400 47.22 15.17 16.83
CA GLU A 400 47.86 16.47 16.58
C GLU A 400 46.84 17.62 16.70
N PHE A 401 45.61 17.43 16.24
CA PHE A 401 44.55 18.41 16.36
C PHE A 401 44.16 18.66 17.82
N TYR A 402 43.99 17.58 18.60
CA TYR A 402 43.65 17.69 20.02
C TYR A 402 44.80 18.25 20.86
N GLN A 403 46.05 17.87 20.55
CA GLN A 403 47.22 18.45 21.21
C GLN A 403 47.29 19.97 20.97
N GLY A 404 46.98 20.44 19.76
CA GLY A 404 46.91 21.87 19.47
C GLY A 404 45.84 22.62 20.29
N PHE A 405 44.76 21.94 20.70
CA PHE A 405 43.78 22.50 21.64
C PHE A 405 44.34 22.63 23.06
N LEU A 406 45.03 21.60 23.57
CA LEU A 406 45.67 21.65 24.87
C LEU A 406 46.75 22.75 24.93
N ASP A 407 47.51 22.89 23.86
CA ASP A 407 48.53 23.94 23.73
C ASP A 407 47.90 25.34 23.70
N TYR A 408 46.72 25.49 23.09
CA TYR A 408 45.95 26.74 23.08
C TYR A 408 45.41 27.11 24.47
N LEU A 409 44.99 26.12 25.28
CA LEU A 409 44.48 26.34 26.63
C LEU A 409 45.56 26.78 27.64
N GLY A 410 46.83 26.44 27.38
CA GLY A 410 47.94 26.78 28.27
C GLY A 410 47.77 26.15 29.65
N ASP A 411 47.67 26.98 30.70
CA ASP A 411 47.54 26.53 32.09
C ASP A 411 46.20 25.84 32.39
N ALA A 412 45.17 26.03 31.56
CA ALA A 412 43.86 25.41 31.74
C ALA A 412 43.77 23.98 31.16
N LYS A 413 44.87 23.43 30.62
CA LYS A 413 44.89 22.09 30.02
C LYS A 413 44.73 20.96 31.04
N ASP A 414 45.06 21.20 32.32
CA ASP A 414 45.00 20.19 33.38
C ASP A 414 43.56 19.74 33.70
N ASP A 415 42.55 20.51 33.26
CA ASP A 415 41.13 20.16 33.37
C ASP A 415 40.66 19.18 32.27
N PHE A 416 41.53 18.81 31.34
CA PHE A 416 41.22 17.96 30.18
C PHE A 416 42.11 16.71 30.14
N PRO A 417 41.61 15.58 29.60
CA PRO A 417 42.41 14.38 29.46
C PRO A 417 43.57 14.60 28.49
N GLU A 418 44.75 14.06 28.81
CA GLU A 418 45.93 14.09 27.91
C GLU A 418 45.72 13.18 26.70
N ASP A 419 45.04 12.04 26.88
CA ASP A 419 44.79 11.07 25.82
C ASP A 419 43.60 11.50 24.93
N ALA A 420 43.88 11.78 23.66
CA ALA A 420 42.89 12.16 22.66
C ALA A 420 41.81 11.07 22.46
N TRP A 421 42.11 9.81 22.75
CA TRP A 421 41.16 8.71 22.58
C TRP A 421 40.04 8.70 23.63
N VAL A 422 40.27 9.35 24.77
CA VAL A 422 39.29 9.52 25.86
C VAL A 422 38.32 10.68 25.59
N VAL A 423 38.58 11.49 24.55
CA VAL A 423 37.70 12.60 24.16
C VAL A 423 36.31 12.08 23.77
N ASP A 424 35.32 12.48 24.56
CA ASP A 424 33.90 12.28 24.33
C ASP A 424 33.27 13.49 23.62
N ASP A 425 31.97 13.42 23.34
CA ASP A 425 31.24 14.49 22.64
C ASP A 425 31.14 15.78 23.45
N GLU A 426 31.22 15.74 24.79
CA GLU A 426 31.18 16.96 25.61
C GLU A 426 32.49 17.74 25.47
N ILE A 427 33.62 17.04 25.59
CA ILE A 427 34.95 17.64 25.39
C ILE A 427 35.08 18.11 23.95
N TRP A 428 34.70 17.27 22.98
CA TRP A 428 34.74 17.62 21.56
C TRP A 428 33.93 18.88 21.23
N ALA A 429 32.73 19.03 21.81
CA ALA A 429 31.94 20.25 21.63
C ALA A 429 32.65 21.51 22.13
N ARG A 430 33.49 21.40 23.18
CA ARG A 430 34.32 22.52 23.66
C ARG A 430 35.48 22.81 22.70
N VAL A 431 36.18 21.77 22.23
CA VAL A 431 37.25 21.89 21.22
C VAL A 431 36.73 22.63 19.98
N MET A 432 35.57 22.22 19.47
CA MET A 432 34.97 22.82 18.27
C MET A 432 34.56 24.28 18.46
N LYS A 433 34.01 24.65 19.63
CA LYS A 433 33.64 26.04 19.93
C LYS A 433 34.86 26.97 19.93
N GLU A 434 35.96 26.54 20.55
CA GLU A 434 37.22 27.30 20.57
C GLU A 434 37.86 27.37 19.19
N TRP A 435 38.00 26.23 18.50
CA TRP A 435 38.69 26.20 17.19
C TRP A 435 37.97 27.03 16.11
N LEU A 436 36.63 26.98 16.10
CA LEU A 436 35.79 27.75 15.16
C LEU A 436 35.53 29.19 15.60
N GLY A 437 35.79 29.52 16.87
CA GLY A 437 35.47 30.81 17.47
C GLY A 437 33.96 31.10 17.46
N THR A 438 33.14 30.12 17.83
CA THR A 438 31.67 30.23 17.90
C THR A 438 31.13 29.63 19.19
N SER A 439 29.99 30.13 19.67
CA SER A 439 29.24 29.46 20.74
C SER A 439 28.39 28.29 20.22
N ASP A 440 28.14 28.23 18.91
CA ASP A 440 27.20 27.31 18.27
C ASP A 440 27.76 26.87 16.90
N PRO A 441 28.40 25.69 16.82
CA PRO A 441 28.93 25.13 15.58
C PRO A 441 27.86 24.82 14.53
N SER A 442 26.61 24.55 14.93
CA SER A 442 25.53 24.14 14.00
C SER A 442 25.20 25.20 12.95
N ARG A 443 25.48 26.48 13.26
CA ARG A 443 25.27 27.62 12.33
C ARG A 443 26.13 27.56 11.08
N PHE A 444 27.17 26.75 11.07
CA PHE A 444 28.03 26.58 9.90
C PHE A 444 27.50 25.55 8.91
N ALA A 445 26.53 24.71 9.31
CA ALA A 445 25.93 23.71 8.44
C ALA A 445 25.46 24.34 7.11
N PRO A 446 25.93 23.85 5.95
CA PRO A 446 25.59 24.40 4.65
C PRO A 446 24.21 23.91 4.23
N VAL A 447 23.18 24.34 4.96
CA VAL A 447 21.80 24.00 4.61
C VAL A 447 21.52 24.61 3.23
N PRO A 448 20.98 23.84 2.28
CA PRO A 448 20.58 24.39 1.00
C PRO A 448 19.68 25.57 1.27
N LYS A 449 20.09 26.77 0.86
CA LYS A 449 19.15 27.89 0.79
C LYS A 449 18.06 27.37 -0.13
N HIS A 450 16.83 27.30 0.35
CA HIS A 450 15.70 27.15 -0.56
C HIS A 450 15.95 28.18 -1.65
N GLN A 451 16.28 27.73 -2.85
CA GLN A 451 16.15 28.59 -4.00
C GLN A 451 14.71 29.03 -3.90
N GLY A 452 14.53 30.33 -3.72
CA GLY A 452 13.25 30.95 -3.86
C GLY A 452 12.77 30.78 -5.30
N GLY A 453 12.46 29.55 -5.76
CA GLY A 453 11.08 29.36 -6.14
C GLY A 453 10.35 29.80 -4.88
N GLY A 454 9.58 30.88 -4.93
CA GLY A 454 8.79 31.20 -3.75
C GLY A 454 7.97 29.96 -3.35
N LEU A 455 6.89 30.17 -2.61
CA LEU A 455 5.71 29.53 -3.21
C LEU A 455 5.79 29.94 -4.69
N PRO A 456 5.64 29.03 -5.69
CA PRO A 456 5.07 29.51 -6.92
C PRO A 456 3.99 30.45 -6.42
N SER A 457 3.91 31.66 -6.94
CA SER A 457 2.56 32.17 -7.03
C SER A 457 1.83 31.12 -7.90
N PHE A 458 1.43 29.94 -7.35
CA PHE A 458 0.10 29.73 -6.84
C PHE A 458 -0.42 31.12 -6.51
N LYS A 459 -0.74 31.85 -7.58
CA LYS A 459 -1.84 32.76 -7.59
C LYS A 459 -2.84 31.93 -6.82
N THR A 460 -3.19 32.42 -5.66
CA THR A 460 -4.46 32.13 -5.02
C THR A 460 -5.45 32.39 -6.14
N PHE A 461 -5.63 31.40 -7.02
CA PHE A 461 -6.63 31.38 -8.06
C PHE A 461 -7.86 31.31 -7.21
N GLY A 462 -8.50 32.47 -7.10
CA GLY A 462 -9.39 32.81 -6.01
C GLY A 462 -10.22 31.60 -5.64
N LEU A 463 -10.08 31.18 -4.39
CA LEU A 463 -11.22 30.60 -3.71
C LEU A 463 -12.27 31.70 -3.78
N THR A 464 -13.10 31.67 -4.83
CA THR A 464 -14.36 32.38 -4.82
C THR A 464 -15.19 31.68 -3.77
N GLU A 465 -15.06 32.21 -2.55
CA GLU A 465 -16.07 32.13 -1.51
C GLU A 465 -17.33 32.79 -2.08
N ASP A 466 -18.22 31.99 -2.65
CA ASP A 466 -19.64 32.26 -2.91
C ASP A 466 -20.25 30.87 -3.18
N SER A 467 -20.77 30.17 -2.18
CA SER A 467 -22.08 30.30 -1.52
C SER A 467 -22.95 29.09 -1.86
N ASP A 468 -23.61 28.57 -0.83
CA ASP A 468 -24.75 27.64 -0.83
C ASP A 468 -24.41 26.13 -0.75
N ASP A 469 -24.02 25.72 0.45
CA ASP A 469 -24.56 24.49 1.04
C ASP A 469 -26.09 24.66 1.17
N ASP A 470 -26.84 23.59 0.86
CA ASP A 470 -28.31 23.44 0.86
C ASP A 470 -29.05 23.91 -0.42
N ASP A 471 -29.03 23.07 -1.46
CA ASP A 471 -30.25 22.41 -1.97
C ASP A 471 -29.91 21.49 -3.17
N TYR A 472 -30.11 20.19 -2.96
CA TYR A 472 -29.97 19.17 -3.99
C TYR A 472 -31.28 19.10 -4.81
N ALA A 473 -31.24 19.60 -6.04
CA ALA A 473 -32.25 19.32 -7.05
C ALA A 473 -31.55 18.83 -8.35
N PRO A 474 -31.70 17.55 -8.72
CA PRO A 474 -31.10 17.00 -9.92
C PRO A 474 -31.95 17.33 -11.15
N TYR A 475 -31.36 18.06 -12.10
CA TYR A 475 -31.77 18.12 -13.50
C TYR A 475 -30.47 18.22 -14.30
N GLY A 476 -30.11 17.33 -15.21
CA GLY A 476 -30.81 16.22 -15.81
C GLY A 476 -30.16 15.99 -17.18
N SER A 477 -29.21 15.06 -17.25
CA SER A 477 -28.90 14.29 -18.45
C SER A 477 -29.01 12.82 -18.10
N LYS A 478 -29.71 12.07 -18.94
CA LYS A 478 -30.05 10.67 -18.70
C LYS A 478 -28.79 9.78 -18.80
N ASP A 479 -28.10 9.59 -17.68
CA ASP A 479 -27.27 8.40 -17.36
C ASP A 479 -26.64 8.42 -15.94
N ASP A 480 -26.93 9.44 -15.11
CA ASP A 480 -26.24 9.68 -13.82
C ASP A 480 -26.44 8.61 -12.71
N GLY A 481 -27.33 7.63 -12.90
CA GLY A 481 -27.57 6.57 -11.90
C GLY A 481 -26.39 5.62 -11.72
N ASP A 482 -25.69 5.33 -12.82
CA ASP A 482 -24.57 4.38 -12.82
C ASP A 482 -23.30 5.02 -12.23
N GLU A 483 -23.11 6.34 -12.37
CA GLU A 483 -21.97 7.06 -11.81
C GLU A 483 -22.05 7.23 -10.28
N GLU A 484 -23.23 7.51 -9.73
CA GLU A 484 -23.44 7.61 -8.29
C GLU A 484 -23.33 6.23 -7.61
N GLU A 485 -23.85 5.19 -8.27
CA GLU A 485 -23.68 3.80 -7.83
C GLU A 485 -22.20 3.41 -7.83
N ALA A 486 -21.46 3.67 -8.91
CA ALA A 486 -20.02 3.43 -9.01
C ALA A 486 -19.19 4.22 -7.96
N ALA A 487 -19.56 5.46 -7.66
CA ALA A 487 -18.88 6.27 -6.63
C ALA A 487 -19.14 5.76 -5.20
N ASN A 488 -20.36 5.29 -4.91
CA ASN A 488 -20.70 4.66 -3.64
C ASN A 488 -20.04 3.29 -3.48
N GLU A 489 -19.96 2.56 -4.57
CA GLU A 489 -19.23 1.31 -4.72
C GLU A 489 -17.75 1.44 -4.37
N ILE A 490 -17.03 2.39 -4.98
CA ILE A 490 -15.61 2.68 -4.69
C ILE A 490 -15.44 3.10 -3.22
N TYR A 491 -16.40 3.86 -2.69
CA TYR A 491 -16.38 4.29 -1.30
C TYR A 491 -16.51 3.11 -0.32
N GLU A 492 -17.41 2.16 -0.56
CA GLU A 492 -17.52 0.95 0.26
C GLU A 492 -16.23 0.11 0.19
N ARG A 493 -15.56 0.06 -0.98
CA ARG A 493 -14.24 -0.59 -1.10
C ARG A 493 -13.18 0.10 -0.24
N LYS A 494 -13.11 1.44 -0.27
CA LYS A 494 -12.22 2.22 0.60
C LYS A 494 -12.49 1.90 2.07
N LEU A 495 -13.75 1.98 2.48
CA LEU A 495 -14.16 1.69 3.87
C LEU A 495 -13.87 0.26 4.32
N ASP A 496 -14.00 -0.73 3.44
CA ASP A 496 -13.68 -2.13 3.75
C ASP A 496 -12.20 -2.28 4.08
N VAL A 497 -11.32 -1.69 3.27
CA VAL A 497 -9.88 -1.79 3.47
C VAL A 497 -9.42 -0.94 4.65
N ASP A 498 -9.92 0.29 4.79
CA ASP A 498 -9.66 1.15 5.95
C ASP A 498 -10.01 0.41 7.24
N ASN A 499 -11.22 -0.14 7.35
CA ASN A 499 -11.65 -0.88 8.55
C ASN A 499 -10.91 -2.20 8.75
N GLU A 500 -10.56 -2.94 7.69
CA GLU A 500 -9.68 -4.11 7.82
C GLU A 500 -8.36 -3.72 8.47
N GLN A 501 -7.80 -2.58 8.09
CA GLN A 501 -6.57 -2.09 8.67
C GLN A 501 -6.80 -1.65 10.12
N THR A 502 -7.89 -0.93 10.43
CA THR A 502 -8.28 -0.59 11.80
C THR A 502 -8.53 -1.82 12.68
N GLU A 503 -9.05 -2.93 12.14
CA GLU A 503 -9.28 -4.19 12.87
C GLU A 503 -8.03 -5.09 12.98
N GLN A 504 -7.07 -4.99 12.05
CA GLN A 504 -5.74 -5.60 12.14
C GLN A 504 -4.80 -4.81 13.06
N VAL A 505 -5.11 -3.54 13.26
CA VAL A 505 -4.47 -2.63 14.19
C VAL A 505 -5.22 -2.71 15.51
N ASP A 506 -4.79 -3.60 16.39
CA ASP A 506 -5.16 -3.55 17.81
C ASP A 506 -4.60 -2.21 18.39
N GLU A 507 -5.33 -1.11 18.17
CA GLU A 507 -4.86 0.30 18.25
C GLU A 507 -4.19 0.62 19.59
N LYS A 508 -4.72 0.05 20.68
CA LYS A 508 -4.22 0.29 22.04
C LYS A 508 -2.90 -0.41 22.35
N ARG A 509 -2.53 -1.48 21.63
CA ARG A 509 -1.30 -2.24 21.88
C ARG A 509 -0.16 -1.85 20.93
N LYS A 510 -0.45 -1.45 19.68
CA LYS A 510 0.59 -1.12 18.68
C LYS A 510 1.06 0.35 18.71
N SER A 511 0.22 1.35 19.04
CA SER A 511 0.70 2.75 19.06
C SER A 511 1.79 3.03 20.10
N ARG A 512 1.89 2.17 21.14
CA ARG A 512 3.00 2.16 22.11
C ARG A 512 4.29 1.50 21.59
N MET A 513 4.25 0.78 20.46
CA MET A 513 5.39 0.00 19.94
C MET A 513 5.97 0.52 18.62
N ASP A 514 5.22 1.32 17.86
CA ASP A 514 5.74 1.94 16.63
C ASP A 514 6.84 2.94 17.01
N PHE A 515 8.03 2.75 16.45
CA PHE A 515 9.11 3.73 16.58
C PHE A 515 8.76 4.93 15.72
N PHE A 516 8.84 6.13 16.28
CA PHE A 516 8.78 7.35 15.50
C PHE A 516 10.09 8.11 15.73
N GLN A 517 10.77 8.41 14.63
CA GLN A 517 11.93 9.27 14.63
C GLN A 517 11.55 10.59 13.97
N GLU A 518 11.62 11.67 14.74
CA GLU A 518 11.44 13.03 14.24
C GLU A 518 12.64 13.45 13.39
N LEU A 519 12.33 14.19 12.32
CA LEU A 519 13.30 14.81 11.42
C LEU A 519 13.19 16.33 11.63
N ASN A 520 14.12 16.91 12.38
CA ASN A 520 14.01 18.30 12.83
C ASN A 520 14.69 19.28 11.88
N ASN A 521 15.77 18.84 11.26
CA ASN A 521 16.68 19.69 10.52
C ASN A 521 16.64 19.34 9.03
N ALA A 522 16.78 20.36 8.19
CA ALA A 522 16.94 20.15 6.76
C ALA A 522 18.24 19.37 6.49
N TRP A 523 18.17 18.37 5.62
CA TRP A 523 19.33 17.59 5.23
C TRP A 523 20.33 18.43 4.43
N LEU A 524 21.62 18.13 4.62
CA LEU A 524 22.72 18.79 3.95
C LEU A 524 22.81 18.31 2.47
N PRO A 525 23.37 19.14 1.57
CA PRO A 525 23.62 18.74 0.19
C PRO A 525 24.58 17.54 0.13
N TYR A 526 24.61 16.86 -1.01
CA TYR A 526 25.67 15.88 -1.27
C TYR A 526 27.04 16.57 -1.39
N VAL A 527 28.11 15.83 -1.13
CA VAL A 527 29.51 16.28 -1.23
C VAL A 527 29.74 16.91 -2.61
N ASP A 528 29.39 16.22 -3.69
CA ASP A 528 29.59 16.73 -5.05
C ASP A 528 28.86 18.06 -5.28
N GLU A 529 27.58 18.14 -4.88
CA GLU A 529 26.75 19.36 -4.98
C GLU A 529 27.35 20.50 -4.15
N TYR A 530 27.82 20.21 -2.94
CA TYR A 530 28.45 21.20 -2.07
C TYR A 530 29.75 21.72 -2.67
N TYR A 531 30.60 20.83 -3.18
CA TYR A 531 31.89 21.18 -3.77
C TYR A 531 31.74 22.05 -5.02
N GLU A 532 30.62 21.98 -5.75
CA GLU A 532 30.30 22.90 -6.85
C GLU A 532 30.01 24.34 -6.40
N THR A 533 29.59 24.53 -5.15
CA THR A 533 29.34 25.87 -4.59
C THR A 533 30.61 26.58 -4.11
N LEU A 534 31.73 25.86 -4.02
CA LEU A 534 32.99 26.39 -3.49
C LEU A 534 33.70 27.30 -4.49
N THR A 535 34.37 28.31 -3.94
CA THR A 535 35.32 29.13 -4.71
C THR A 535 36.53 28.28 -5.14
N PRO A 536 37.21 28.62 -6.25
CA PRO A 536 38.41 27.89 -6.68
C PRO A 536 39.47 27.79 -5.57
N GLU A 537 39.64 28.85 -4.79
CA GLU A 537 40.58 28.88 -3.66
C GLU A 537 40.18 27.87 -2.57
N MET A 538 38.91 27.82 -2.18
CA MET A 538 38.41 26.88 -1.18
C MET A 538 38.38 25.43 -1.66
N ARG A 539 38.12 25.22 -2.96
CA ARG A 539 38.16 23.89 -3.57
C ARG A 539 39.58 23.31 -3.62
N SER A 540 40.60 24.18 -3.63
CA SER A 540 42.01 23.79 -3.58
C SER A 540 42.56 23.56 -2.17
N LEU A 541 41.78 23.85 -1.12
CA LEU A 541 42.18 23.63 0.26
C LEU A 541 42.11 22.13 0.59
N ASP A 542 43.27 21.46 0.64
CA ASP A 542 43.37 20.10 1.14
C ASP A 542 43.68 20.10 2.64
N TRP A 543 42.61 20.08 3.45
CA TRP A 543 42.76 20.08 4.90
C TRP A 543 43.41 18.80 5.45
N ARG A 544 43.51 17.71 4.67
CA ARG A 544 44.10 16.44 5.11
C ARG A 544 45.63 16.50 5.18
N GLU A 545 46.25 17.43 4.45
CA GLU A 545 47.71 17.61 4.44
C GLU A 545 48.18 18.84 5.24
N GLU A 546 47.26 19.64 5.77
CA GLU A 546 47.56 20.86 6.51
C GLU A 546 47.44 20.71 8.04
N ASN A 547 48.22 21.50 8.78
CA ASN A 547 48.03 21.65 10.22
C ASN A 547 46.79 22.53 10.47
N LEU A 548 45.72 21.92 10.98
CA LEU A 548 44.40 22.54 11.16
C LEU A 548 44.40 23.79 12.07
N TRP A 549 45.38 23.96 12.95
CA TRP A 549 45.51 25.16 13.80
C TRP A 549 46.17 26.35 13.07
N ARG A 550 46.90 26.10 11.98
CA ARG A 550 47.50 27.16 11.14
C ARG A 550 46.52 27.77 10.14
N LEU A 551 45.37 27.13 9.93
CA LEU A 551 44.31 27.62 9.07
C LEU A 551 43.75 28.97 9.56
N LEU A 552 43.47 29.87 8.61
CA LEU A 552 42.75 31.10 8.88
C LEU A 552 41.31 30.79 9.34
N PRO A 553 40.66 31.66 10.14
CA PRO A 553 39.31 31.40 10.65
C PRO A 553 38.28 31.06 9.57
N GLN A 554 38.40 31.65 8.37
CA GLN A 554 37.51 31.32 7.24
C GLN A 554 37.77 29.92 6.68
N GLN A 555 39.03 29.48 6.61
CA GLN A 555 39.42 28.14 6.17
C GLN A 555 39.00 27.07 7.20
N ARG A 556 39.11 27.35 8.50
CA ARG A 556 38.61 26.45 9.56
C ARG A 556 37.12 26.18 9.44
N ARG A 557 36.32 27.24 9.24
CA ARG A 557 34.87 27.14 9.04
C ARG A 557 34.54 26.34 7.79
N GLU A 558 35.31 26.50 6.73
CA GLU A 558 35.10 25.78 5.48
C GLU A 558 35.46 24.30 5.61
N CYS A 559 36.60 24.00 6.23
CA CYS A 559 37.00 22.64 6.59
C CYS A 559 35.92 21.94 7.43
N TYR A 560 35.37 22.64 8.43
CA TYR A 560 34.27 22.09 9.23
C TYR A 560 33.00 21.82 8.43
N ARG A 561 32.66 22.65 7.43
CA ARG A 561 31.52 22.37 6.53
C ARG A 561 31.75 21.14 5.70
N GLN A 562 32.96 20.95 5.19
CA GLN A 562 33.32 19.73 4.46
C GLN A 562 33.17 18.51 5.37
N TRP A 563 33.64 18.56 6.62
CA TRP A 563 33.42 17.47 7.58
C TRP A 563 31.94 17.18 7.84
N LEU A 564 31.12 18.24 7.97
CA LEU A 564 29.67 18.08 8.16
C LEU A 564 29.02 17.38 6.95
N VAL A 565 29.36 17.79 5.74
CA VAL A 565 28.78 17.23 4.51
C VAL A 565 29.26 15.78 4.29
N GLU A 566 30.55 15.50 4.49
CA GLU A 566 31.11 14.15 4.39
C GLU A 566 30.46 13.20 5.42
N ALA A 567 30.39 13.60 6.69
CA ALA A 567 29.76 12.79 7.75
C ALA A 567 28.25 12.59 7.52
N HIS A 568 27.57 13.62 7.00
CA HIS A 568 26.15 13.55 6.66
C HIS A 568 25.90 12.60 5.48
N GLU A 569 26.70 12.68 4.42
CA GLU A 569 26.58 11.79 3.26
C GLU A 569 26.83 10.33 3.62
N GLU A 570 27.85 10.06 4.44
CA GLU A 570 28.12 8.71 4.95
C GLU A 570 26.91 8.13 5.68
N ALA A 571 26.35 8.88 6.64
CA ALA A 571 25.19 8.43 7.41
C ALA A 571 23.93 8.30 6.53
N ARG A 572 23.72 9.22 5.57
CA ARG A 572 22.60 9.21 4.62
C ARG A 572 22.69 8.02 3.66
N GLY A 573 23.90 7.61 3.27
CA GLY A 573 24.15 6.50 2.35
C GLY A 573 23.69 5.13 2.88
N ILE A 574 23.59 4.96 4.20
CA ILE A 574 23.17 3.71 4.85
C ILE A 574 21.63 3.59 4.93
N LEU A 575 20.91 4.71 4.89
CA LEU A 575 19.45 4.74 5.08
C LEU A 575 18.65 3.90 4.06
N PRO A 576 18.96 3.93 2.74
CA PRO A 576 18.25 3.09 1.78
C PRO A 576 18.37 1.59 2.07
N GLU A 577 19.57 1.13 2.47
CA GLU A 577 19.79 -0.28 2.81
C GLU A 577 18.99 -0.69 4.05
N LEU A 578 19.01 0.14 5.10
CA LEU A 578 18.22 -0.11 6.31
C LEU A 578 16.72 -0.15 6.03
N ALA A 579 16.22 0.76 5.16
CA ALA A 579 14.84 0.78 4.72
C ALA A 579 14.45 -0.54 4.03
N HIS A 580 15.26 -1.02 3.08
CA HIS A 580 15.03 -2.30 2.41
C HIS A 580 15.12 -3.50 3.36
N LEU A 581 16.04 -3.48 4.34
CA LEU A 581 16.15 -4.56 5.33
C LEU A 581 14.93 -4.62 6.26
N LEU A 582 14.39 -3.47 6.66
CA LEU A 582 13.14 -3.37 7.44
C LEU A 582 11.95 -3.88 6.62
N GLU A 583 11.85 -3.47 5.36
CA GLU A 583 10.82 -3.92 4.43
C GLU A 583 10.84 -5.45 4.27
N ARG A 584 12.02 -6.02 4.01
CA ARG A 584 12.20 -7.47 3.87
C ARG A 584 11.89 -8.24 5.16
N ASN A 585 12.17 -7.66 6.33
CA ASN A 585 11.79 -8.26 7.61
C ASN A 585 10.26 -8.30 7.74
N ALA A 586 9.58 -7.19 7.41
CA ALA A 586 8.12 -7.11 7.41
C ALA A 586 7.49 -8.12 6.43
N GLU A 587 8.03 -8.25 5.21
CA GLU A 587 7.60 -9.28 4.23
C GLU A 587 7.78 -10.70 4.78
N SER A 588 8.92 -10.99 5.42
CA SER A 588 9.20 -12.30 6.01
C SER A 588 8.22 -12.62 7.14
N ARG A 589 7.84 -11.62 7.94
CA ARG A 589 6.80 -11.75 8.96
C ARG A 589 5.42 -11.96 8.35
N ALA A 590 5.07 -11.19 7.32
CA ALA A 590 3.81 -11.34 6.61
C ALA A 590 3.69 -12.73 5.97
N ALA A 591 4.77 -13.27 5.41
CA ALA A 591 4.83 -14.63 4.89
C ALA A 591 4.61 -15.68 5.99
N LEU A 592 5.21 -15.51 7.17
CA LEU A 592 5.01 -16.42 8.31
C LEU A 592 3.53 -16.42 8.77
N ASP A 593 2.90 -15.25 8.87
CA ASP A 593 1.48 -15.13 9.21
C ASP A 593 0.58 -15.68 8.09
N ARG A 594 0.98 -15.52 6.83
CA ARG A 594 0.29 -16.06 5.64
C ARG A 594 0.32 -17.59 5.65
N ASP A 595 1.44 -18.23 5.95
CA ASP A 595 1.55 -19.69 5.98
C ASP A 595 0.62 -20.29 7.04
N ARG A 596 0.48 -19.61 8.18
CA ARG A 596 -0.49 -20.00 9.22
C ARG A 596 -1.94 -19.86 8.73
N LYS A 597 -2.27 -18.78 8.00
CA LYS A 597 -3.58 -18.61 7.37
C LYS A 597 -3.85 -19.72 6.35
N LEU A 598 -2.88 -20.03 5.48
CA LEU A 598 -2.98 -21.09 4.47
C LEU A 598 -3.25 -22.46 5.08
N ALA A 599 -2.65 -22.78 6.23
CA ALA A 599 -2.91 -24.04 6.93
C ALA A 599 -4.40 -24.19 7.31
N VAL A 600 -5.04 -23.11 7.76
CA VAL A 600 -6.49 -23.11 8.05
C VAL A 600 -7.31 -23.21 6.77
N LEU A 601 -6.94 -22.46 5.72
CA LEU A 601 -7.67 -22.45 4.44
C LEU A 601 -7.70 -23.82 3.75
N ARG A 602 -6.63 -24.60 3.87
CA ARG A 602 -6.53 -25.95 3.28
C ARG A 602 -7.54 -26.95 3.85
N GLU A 603 -8.02 -26.73 5.06
CA GLU A 603 -9.01 -27.59 5.73
C GLU A 603 -10.46 -27.18 5.39
N MET A 604 -10.66 -26.08 4.67
CA MET A 604 -11.98 -25.53 4.37
C MET A 604 -12.52 -26.08 3.06
N GLN A 605 -13.85 -26.21 2.97
CA GLN A 605 -14.54 -26.63 1.76
C GLN A 605 -15.05 -25.44 0.93
N VAL A 606 -15.30 -24.31 1.59
CA VAL A 606 -15.77 -23.07 0.98
C VAL A 606 -15.00 -21.89 1.56
N VAL A 607 -14.52 -21.01 0.68
CA VAL A 607 -13.85 -19.75 1.03
C VAL A 607 -14.73 -18.63 0.48
N GLY A 608 -15.18 -17.72 1.34
CA GLY A 608 -15.98 -16.56 0.94
C GLY A 608 -15.22 -15.26 1.15
N MET A 609 -15.23 -14.38 0.14
CA MET A 609 -14.61 -13.05 0.23
C MET A 609 -15.23 -12.04 -0.75
N THR A 610 -14.98 -10.75 -0.51
CA THR A 610 -15.40 -9.71 -1.45
C THR A 610 -14.42 -9.61 -2.63
N THR A 611 -14.82 -8.99 -3.74
CA THR A 611 -13.94 -8.73 -4.89
C THR A 611 -12.66 -7.98 -4.50
N THR A 612 -12.76 -7.01 -3.59
CA THR A 612 -11.60 -6.26 -3.06
C THR A 612 -10.69 -7.15 -2.21
N ALA A 613 -11.27 -8.07 -1.43
CA ALA A 613 -10.49 -9.03 -0.67
C ALA A 613 -9.77 -10.04 -1.60
N VAL A 614 -10.38 -10.47 -2.71
CA VAL A 614 -9.72 -11.34 -3.71
C VAL A 614 -8.47 -10.68 -4.25
N SER A 615 -8.54 -9.40 -4.62
CA SER A 615 -7.38 -8.69 -5.18
C SER A 615 -6.26 -8.58 -4.14
N LYS A 616 -6.58 -8.14 -2.93
CA LYS A 616 -5.61 -8.00 -1.82
C LYS A 616 -4.99 -9.33 -1.39
N TYR A 617 -5.79 -10.37 -1.23
CA TYR A 617 -5.38 -11.66 -0.68
C TYR A 617 -5.10 -12.72 -1.74
N GLN A 618 -4.77 -12.34 -2.98
CA GLN A 618 -4.50 -13.28 -4.07
C GLN A 618 -3.45 -14.34 -3.70
N GLN A 619 -2.44 -13.99 -2.90
CA GLN A 619 -1.42 -14.93 -2.46
C GLN A 619 -1.94 -16.01 -1.50
N LEU A 620 -3.08 -15.80 -0.83
CA LEU A 620 -3.76 -16.82 -0.03
C LEU A 620 -4.57 -17.81 -0.88
N LEU A 621 -4.83 -17.47 -2.14
CA LEU A 621 -5.64 -18.25 -3.08
C LEU A 621 -4.82 -19.07 -4.08
N LYS A 622 -3.51 -18.82 -4.15
CA LYS A 622 -2.55 -19.63 -4.91
C LYS A 622 -2.11 -20.82 -4.06
#